data_AF-A0AA48KX10-F1
#
_entry.id   AF-A0AA48KX10-F1
#
_cell.length_a   1.000
_cell.length_b   1.000
_cell.length_c   1.000
_cell.angle_alpha   90.00
_cell.angle_beta   90.00
_cell.angle_gamma   90.00
#
_symmetry.space_group_name_H-M   'P 1'
#
loop_
_entity.id
_entity.type
_entity.pdbx_description
1 polymer ?
#
loop_
_entity_poly.entity_id
_entity_poly.type
_entity_poly.pdbx_seq_one_letter_code
_entity_poly.pdbx_strand_id
1 'polypeptide(L)' 'MNNVEGIERNVKLSPERRRSDWSNFIERNVLDFFNEYRIERMVVEDGDGNKAKISRSKEHEIKVEVSSMMTF' A
#
# COMPACT_ATOMS: atom_id res chain seq x y z
N MET A 1 14.84 9.93 -28.85
CA MET A 1 13.71 9.61 -27.95
C MET A 1 14.04 8.27 -27.32
N ASN A 2 14.41 8.24 -26.04
CA ASN A 2 14.79 6.99 -25.37
C ASN A 2 13.52 6.39 -24.77
N ASN A 3 13.11 5.25 -25.31
CA ASN A 3 12.01 4.45 -24.79
C ASN A 3 12.43 3.93 -23.40
N VAL A 4 11.82 4.44 -22.34
CA VAL A 4 12.00 3.89 -20.99
C VAL A 4 11.20 2.60 -20.91
N GLU A 5 11.76 1.52 -21.46
CA GLU A 5 11.25 0.18 -21.20
C GLU A 5 11.32 -0.05 -19.69
N GLY A 6 10.13 -0.17 -19.07
CA GLY A 6 9.98 -0.35 -17.64
C GLY A 6 10.82 -1.54 -17.19
N ILE A 7 11.80 -1.27 -16.33
CA ILE A 7 12.61 -2.30 -15.69
C ILE A 7 11.69 -2.99 -14.66
N GLU A 8 10.86 -3.93 -15.12
CA GLU A 8 10.14 -4.87 -14.27
C GLU A 8 11.13 -5.89 -13.71
N ARG A 9 11.88 -5.50 -12.67
CA ARG A 9 12.64 -6.45 -11.86
C ARG A 9 11.64 -7.31 -11.10
N ASN A 10 11.38 -8.50 -11.62
CA ASN A 10 10.55 -9.52 -10.96
C ASN A 10 11.32 -10.13 -9.78
N VAL A 11 11.46 -9.36 -8.69
CA VAL A 11 12.08 -9.83 -7.44
C VAL A 11 11.04 -10.59 -6.64
N LYS A 12 11.07 -11.93 -6.71
CA LYS A 12 10.27 -12.78 -5.82
C LYS A 12 10.79 -12.68 -4.37
N LEU A 13 10.24 -11.75 -3.61
CA LEU A 13 10.46 -11.63 -2.16
C LEU A 13 9.75 -12.77 -1.42
N SER A 14 10.22 -13.15 -0.23
CA SER A 14 9.49 -14.11 0.62
C SER A 14 8.18 -13.49 1.13
N PRO A 15 7.15 -14.28 1.48
CA PRO A 15 5.88 -13.75 1.98
C PRO A 15 6.02 -12.82 3.18
N GLU A 16 6.98 -13.10 4.08
CA GLU A 16 7.25 -12.28 5.26
C GLU A 16 7.86 -10.93 4.88
N ARG A 17 8.80 -10.92 3.93
CA ARG A 17 9.38 -9.68 3.39
C ARG A 17 8.35 -8.86 2.65
N ARG A 18 7.52 -9.48 1.80
CA ARG A 18 6.42 -8.80 1.10
C ARG A 18 5.47 -8.11 2.07
N ARG A 19 5.05 -8.80 3.15
CA ARG A 19 4.20 -8.20 4.18
C ARG A 19 4.88 -7.04 4.91
N SER A 20 6.14 -7.20 5.31
CA SER A 20 6.88 -6.15 6.01
C SER A 20 7.06 -4.91 5.12
N ASP A 21 7.40 -5.11 3.85
CA ASP A 21 7.60 -4.02 2.89
C ASP A 21 6.26 -3.34 2.55
N TRP A 22 5.17 -4.11 2.45
CA TRP A 22 3.83 -3.58 2.27
C TRP A 22 3.38 -2.70 3.44
N SER A 23 3.48 -3.19 4.68
CA SER A 23 3.11 -2.39 5.86
C SER A 23 3.94 -1.10 5.94
N ASN A 24 5.25 -1.19 5.71
CA ASN A 24 6.14 -0.02 5.68
C ASN A 24 5.75 0.98 4.59
N PHE A 25 5.38 0.50 3.39
CA PHE A 25 4.93 1.34 2.29
C PHE A 25 3.65 2.08 2.66
N ILE A 26 2.67 1.39 3.23
CA ILE A 26 1.40 1.98 3.68
C ILE A 26 1.66 3.08 4.72
N GLU A 27 2.40 2.76 5.79
CA GLU A 27 2.61 3.69 6.90
C GLU A 27 3.37 4.95 6.50
N ARG A 28 4.36 4.84 5.62
CA ARG A 28 5.24 5.97 5.28
C ARG A 28 4.80 6.77 4.07
N ASN A 29 4.25 6.12 3.05
CA ASN A 29 3.98 6.78 1.77
C ASN A 29 2.48 7.06 1.63
N VAL A 30 1.67 6.04 1.90
CA VAL A 30 0.23 6.14 1.66
C VAL A 30 -0.45 7.00 2.70
N LEU A 31 -0.09 6.88 4.00
CA LEU A 31 -0.68 7.73 5.04
C LEU A 31 -0.28 9.21 4.90
N ASP A 32 0.96 9.49 4.52
CA ASP A 32 1.42 10.85 4.27
C ASP A 32 0.62 11.48 3.12
N PHE A 33 0.49 10.78 1.99
CA PHE A 33 -0.34 11.23 0.87
C PHE A 33 -1.83 11.38 1.26
N PHE A 34 -2.38 10.41 1.99
CA PHE A 34 -3.77 10.46 2.46
C PHE A 34 -4.03 11.70 3.34
N ASN A 35 -3.06 12.08 4.17
CA ASN A 35 -3.16 13.25 5.03
C ASN A 35 -2.95 14.57 4.30
N GLU A 36 -1.92 14.67 3.47
CA GLU A 36 -1.56 15.88 2.73
C GLU A 36 -2.75 16.39 1.90
N TYR A 37 -3.43 15.47 1.22
CA TYR A 37 -4.56 15.80 0.35
C TYR A 37 -5.93 15.71 1.05
N ARG A 38 -5.95 15.53 2.38
CA ARG A 38 -7.17 15.44 3.20
C ARG A 38 -8.19 14.46 2.63
N ILE A 39 -7.70 13.30 2.20
CA ILE A 39 -8.55 12.27 1.62
C ILE A 39 -9.41 11.67 2.74
N GLU A 40 -10.66 11.34 2.42
CA GLU A 40 -11.63 10.79 3.36
C GLU A 40 -11.63 9.25 3.37
N ARG A 41 -11.42 8.64 2.20
CA ARG A 41 -11.33 7.18 2.06
C ARG A 41 -10.44 6.79 0.88
N MET A 42 -9.63 5.76 1.07
CA MET A 42 -8.72 5.22 0.07
C MET A 42 -8.62 3.70 0.21
N VAL A 43 -8.45 3.02 -0.92
CA VAL A 43 -8.11 1.60 -1.00
C VAL A 43 -6.86 1.46 -1.86
N VAL A 44 -5.87 0.72 -1.39
CA VAL A 44 -4.62 0.45 -2.12
C VAL A 44 -4.42 -1.05 -2.21
N GLU A 45 -4.03 -1.54 -3.38
CA GLU A 45 -3.72 -2.95 -3.64
C GLU A 45 -2.42 -3.04 -4.45
N ASP A 46 -1.55 -3.98 -4.12
CA ASP A 46 -0.26 -4.16 -4.82
C ASP A 46 -0.31 -5.16 -5.98
N GLY A 47 -1.45 -5.82 -6.19
CA GLY A 47 -1.62 -6.87 -7.21
C GLY A 47 -1.14 -8.26 -6.77
N ASP A 48 -0.43 -8.37 -5.65
CA ASP A 48 0.11 -9.63 -5.09
C ASP A 48 -0.68 -10.12 -3.87
N GLY A 49 -1.92 -9.63 -3.73
CA GLY A 49 -2.84 -10.03 -2.67
C GLY A 49 -2.71 -9.21 -1.38
N ASN A 50 -1.86 -8.18 -1.33
CA ASN A 50 -1.86 -7.22 -0.24
C ASN A 50 -2.83 -6.07 -0.54
N LYS A 51 -3.63 -5.72 0.47
CA LYS A 51 -4.63 -4.67 0.41
C LYS A 51 -4.57 -3.81 1.66
N ALA A 52 -4.87 -2.53 1.51
CA ALA A 52 -5.04 -1.61 2.62
C ALA A 52 -6.27 -0.75 2.38
N LYS A 53 -7.10 -0.60 3.42
CA LYS A 53 -8.21 0.35 3.45
C LYS A 53 -7.90 1.43 4.48
N ILE A 54 -7.95 2.68 4.05
CA ILE A 54 -7.69 3.83 4.89
C ILE A 54 -8.93 4.70 4.88
N SER A 55 -9.38 5.12 6.05
CA SER A 55 -10.54 6.00 6.18
C SER A 55 -10.36 6.99 7.31
N ARG A 56 -10.85 8.21 7.10
CA ARG A 56 -10.95 9.24 8.13
C ARG A 56 -12.30 9.11 8.84
N SER A 57 -12.27 9.07 10.16
CA SER A 57 -13.48 9.11 10.98
C SER A 57 -14.01 10.54 11.09
N LYS A 58 -15.24 10.70 11.58
CA LYS A 58 -15.82 12.03 11.84
C LYS A 58 -15.03 12.84 12.88
N GLU A 59 -14.24 12.17 13.72
CA GLU A 59 -13.37 12.77 14.73
C GLU A 59 -11.94 13.01 14.21
N HIS A 60 -11.74 12.91 12.89
CA HIS A 60 -10.45 13.05 12.20
C HIS A 60 -9.41 11.96 12.55
N GLU A 61 -9.82 10.90 13.26
CA GLU A 61 -9.00 9.72 13.48
C GLU A 61 -8.83 8.94 12.17
N ILE A 62 -7.62 8.47 11.88
CA ILE A 62 -7.31 7.67 10.69
C ILE A 62 -7.35 6.21 11.07
N LYS A 63 -8.27 5.47 10.45
CA LYS A 63 -8.33 4.01 10.56
C LYS A 63 -7.62 3.38 9.37
N VAL A 64 -6.72 2.44 9.66
CA VAL A 64 -6.00 1.66 8.65
C VAL A 64 -6.29 0.18 8.88
N GLU A 65 -6.80 -0.49 7.85
CA GLU A 65 -7.00 -1.94 7.84
C GLU A 65 -6.12 -2.53 6.74
N VAL A 66 -5.07 -3.25 7.15
CA VAL A 66 -4.16 -3.95 6.24
C VAL A 66 -4.52 -5.43 6.22
N SER A 67 -4.66 -6.01 5.03
CA SER A 67 -4.84 -7.44 4.85
C SER A 67 -3.91 -7.98 3.78
N SER A 68 -3.42 -9.19 4.00
CA SER A 68 -2.54 -9.91 3.07
C SER A 68 -3.12 -11.29 2.83
N MET A 69 -3.55 -11.57 1.59
CA MET A 69 -3.93 -12.93 1.21
C MET A 69 -2.65 -13.73 0.94
N MET A 70 -2.33 -14.67 1.82
CA MET A 70 -1.43 -15.77 1.45
C MET A 70 -2.22 -16.72 0.56
N THR A 71 -2.03 -16.65 -0.75
CA THR A 71 -2.43 -17.73 -1.65
C THR A 71 -1.37 -18.82 -1.51
N PHE A 72 -1.76 -19.95 -0.90
CA PHE A 72 -0.94 -21.16 -0.78
C PHE A 72 -1.02 -21.99 -2.06
#